data_AF-A0A939NYR3-F1
#
_entry.id   AF-A0A939NYR3-F1
#
_cell.length_a   1.000
_cell.length_b   1.000
_cell.length_c   1.000
_cell.angle_alpha   90.00
_cell.angle_beta   90.00
_cell.angle_gamma   90.00
#
_symmetry.space_group_name_H-M   'P 1'
#
loop_
_entity.id
_entity.type
_entity.pdbx_description
1 polymer ?
#
loop_
_entity_poly.entity_id
_entity_poly.type
_entity_poly.pdbx_seq_one_letter_code
_entity_poly.pdbx_strand_id
1 'polypeptide(L)' 'MSKTREDLTITEALRDPLIAMVLRADGVKIDDFKRLLETAAKKREQRASPVSKFMNVISGNPATMCSFC' A
#
# COMPACT_ATOMS: atom_id res chain seq x y z
N MET A 1 -22.75 11.17 -0.17
CA MET A 1 -22.17 9.80 -0.14
C MET A 1 -20.86 9.82 -0.91
N SER A 2 -19.72 10.05 -0.25
CA SER A 2 -18.41 9.84 -0.89
C SER A 2 -18.20 8.34 -1.01
N LYS A 3 -18.44 7.79 -2.20
CA LYS A 3 -17.96 6.46 -2.55
C LYS A 3 -16.44 6.60 -2.64
N THR A 4 -15.71 6.31 -1.56
CA THR A 4 -14.28 6.00 -1.65
C THR A 4 -14.17 4.95 -2.74
N ARG A 5 -13.63 5.33 -3.90
CA ARG A 5 -13.40 4.40 -5.00
C ARG A 5 -12.62 3.24 -4.41
N GLU A 6 -13.15 2.03 -4.51
CA GLU A 6 -12.45 0.83 -4.06
C GLU A 6 -11.12 0.79 -4.83
N ASP A 7 -10.01 0.82 -4.08
CA ASP A 7 -8.68 0.76 -4.67
C ASP A 7 -8.55 -0.58 -5.41
N LEU A 8 -8.06 -0.53 -6.64
CA LEU A 8 -7.79 -1.74 -7.43
C LEU A 8 -6.70 -2.58 -6.75
N THR A 9 -6.91 -3.88 -6.69
CA THR A 9 -5.84 -4.82 -6.38
C THR A 9 -4.79 -4.79 -7.49
N ILE A 10 -3.58 -5.25 -7.18
CA ILE A 10 -2.50 -5.33 -8.18
C ILE A 10 -2.95 -6.15 -9.40
N THR A 11 -3.61 -7.29 -9.18
CA THR A 11 -4.11 -8.15 -10.26
C THR A 11 -5.15 -7.46 -11.15
N GLU A 12 -6.04 -6.66 -10.55
CA GLU A 12 -7.05 -5.89 -11.30
C GLU A 12 -6.39 -4.77 -12.10
N ALA A 13 -5.44 -4.04 -11.52
CA ALA A 13 -4.69 -3.00 -12.22
C ALA A 13 -3.91 -3.55 -13.43
N LEU A 14 -3.40 -4.79 -13.34
CA LEU A 14 -2.72 -5.45 -14.46
C LEU A 14 -3.66 -5.88 -15.60
N ARG A 15 -4.95 -6.06 -15.30
CA ARG A 15 -5.98 -6.46 -16.27
C ARG A 15 -6.82 -5.28 -16.77
N ASP A 16 -6.61 -4.10 -16.21
CA ASP A 16 -7.37 -2.91 -16.58
C ASP A 16 -7.02 -2.47 -18.03
N PRO A 17 -8.03 -2.31 -18.91
CA PRO A 17 -7.81 -2.01 -20.32
C PRO A 17 -7.26 -0.59 -20.54
N LEU A 18 -7.60 0.37 -19.67
CA LEU A 18 -7.10 1.74 -19.76
C LEU A 18 -5.64 1.80 -19.31
N ILE A 19 -5.30 1.15 -18.19
CA ILE A 19 -3.91 1.04 -17.73
C ILE A 19 -3.07 0.36 -18.80
N ALA A 20 -3.53 -0.76 -19.36
CA ALA A 20 -2.81 -1.44 -20.43
C ALA A 20 -2.62 -0.56 -21.69
N MET A 21 -3.59 0.29 -22.02
CA MET A 21 -3.47 1.23 -23.13
C MET A 21 -2.36 2.27 -22.89
N VAL A 22 -2.31 2.84 -21.68
CA VAL A 22 -1.28 3.81 -21.30
C VAL A 22 0.11 3.17 -21.27
N LEU A 23 0.25 1.99 -20.65
CA LEU A 23 1.54 1.28 -20.60
C LEU A 23 2.10 1.02 -22.00
N ARG A 24 1.25 0.63 -22.96
CA ARG A 24 1.66 0.44 -24.36
C ARG A 24 2.07 1.75 -25.03
N ALA A 25 1.33 2.84 -24.79
CA ALA A 25 1.66 4.16 -25.32
C ALA A 25 3.02 4.65 -24.80
N ASP A 26 3.35 4.33 -23.55
CA ASP A 26 4.60 4.71 -22.89
C ASP A 26 5.75 3.69 -23.10
N GLY A 27 5.52 2.60 -23.83
CA GLY A 27 6.52 1.55 -24.06
C GLY A 27 6.92 0.76 -22.79
N VAL A 28 6.06 0.76 -21.77
CA VAL A 28 6.30 0.07 -20.49
C VAL A 28 5.83 -1.38 -20.58
N LYS A 29 6.70 -2.33 -20.19
CA LYS A 29 6.34 -3.74 -20.12
C LYS A 29 5.46 -4.01 -18.90
N ILE A 30 4.51 -4.93 -19.07
CA ILE A 30 3.59 -5.31 -17.99
C ILE A 30 4.32 -5.91 -16.77
N ASP A 31 5.43 -6.63 -17.00
CA ASP A 31 6.25 -7.21 -15.93
C ASP A 31 6.95 -6.14 -15.08
N ASP A 32 7.44 -5.06 -15.73
CA ASP A 32 8.07 -3.94 -15.03
C ASP A 32 7.05 -3.19 -14.18
N PHE A 33 5.84 -2.99 -14.72
CA PHE A 33 4.73 -2.38 -13.99
C PHE A 33 4.29 -3.24 -12.79
N LYS A 34 4.17 -4.57 -12.97
CA LYS A 34 3.89 -5.52 -11.88
C LYS A 34 4.93 -5.40 -10.76
N ARG A 35 6.21 -5.46 -11.12
CA ARG A 35 7.32 -5.38 -10.15
C ARG A 35 7.31 -4.05 -9.39
N LEU A 36 6.96 -2.95 -10.07
CA LEU A 36 6.82 -1.63 -9.45
C LEU A 36 5.71 -1.63 -8.40
N LEU A 37 4.52 -2.14 -8.74
CA LEU A 37 3.39 -2.22 -7.83
C LEU A 37 3.68 -3.12 -6.61
N GLU A 38 4.28 -4.28 -6.82
CA GLU A 38 4.69 -5.19 -5.73
C GLU A 38 5.71 -4.54 -4.80
N THR A 39 6.70 -3.84 -5.37
CA THR A 39 7.71 -3.12 -4.58
C THR A 39 7.07 -1.99 -3.77
N ALA A 40 6.14 -1.24 -4.36
CA ALA A 40 5.41 -0.18 -3.69
C ALA A 40 4.55 -0.72 -2.55
N ALA A 41 3.84 -1.83 -2.78
CA ALA A 41 3.03 -2.50 -1.75
C ALA A 41 3.91 -2.94 -0.57
N LYS A 42 5.06 -3.60 -0.84
CA LYS A 42 6.01 -4.01 0.19
C LYS A 42 6.56 -2.81 0.98
N LYS A 43 6.89 -1.70 0.33
CA LYS A 43 7.33 -0.47 1.01
C LYS A 43 6.23 0.15 1.86
N ARG A 44 4.96 0.05 1.45
CA ARG A 44 3.80 0.54 2.21
C ARG A 44 3.62 -0.25 3.50
N GLU A 45 3.73 -1.58 3.43
CA GLU A 45 3.65 -2.47 4.60
C GLU A 45 4.77 -2.15 5.62
N GLN A 46 6.00 -1.93 5.15
CA GLN A 46 7.13 -1.57 6.01
C GLN A 46 6.97 -0.19 6.67
N ARG A 47 6.20 0.71 6.07
CA ARG A 47 5.80 2.01 6.63
C ARG A 47 4.54 1.92 7.49
N ALA A 48 4.36 0.84 8.26
CA ALA A 48 3.45 0.87 9.41
C ALA A 48 3.70 2.20 10.16
N SER A 49 2.69 3.07 10.17
CA SER A 49 2.86 4.45 10.58
C SER A 49 3.42 4.47 12.00
N PRO A 50 4.22 5.49 12.38
CA PRO A 50 4.64 5.63 13.76
C PRO A 50 3.46 5.46 14.72
N VAL A 51 2.30 6.05 14.37
CA VAL A 51 1.03 5.91 15.09
C VAL A 51 0.56 4.45 15.17
N SER A 52 0.57 3.67 14.08
CA SER A 52 0.14 2.27 14.14
C SER A 52 1.11 1.40 14.96
N LYS A 53 2.42 1.69 14.93
CA LYS A 53 3.40 1.05 15.83
C LYS A 53 3.12 1.41 17.29
N PHE A 54 2.91 2.69 17.60
CA PHE A 54 2.56 3.14 18.95
C PHE A 54 1.27 2.47 19.46
N MET A 55 0.21 2.45 18.65
CA MET A 55 -1.05 1.79 19.00
C MET A 55 -0.88 0.30 19.27
N ASN A 56 -0.05 -0.39 18.49
CA ASN A 56 0.25 -1.81 18.69
C ASN A 56 1.02 -2.06 20.00
N VAL A 57 1.97 -1.18 20.35
CA VAL A 57 2.70 -1.24 21.63
C VAL A 57 1.75 -1.02 22.83
N ILE A 58 0.87 -0.01 22.75
CA ILE A 58 -0.10 0.28 23.81
C ILE A 58 -1.09 -0.88 23.98
N SER A 59 -1.55 -1.48 22.87
CA SER A 59 -2.45 -2.63 22.90
C SER A 59 -1.80 -3.89 23.47
N GLY A 60 -0.49 -4.09 23.27
CA GLY A 60 0.22 -5.29 23.73
C GLY A 60 0.67 -5.22 25.19
N ASN A 61 0.95 -4.03 25.72
CA ASN A 61 1.28 -3.84 27.13
C ASN A 61 0.91 -2.42 27.61
N PRO A 62 -0.28 -2.22 28.20
CA PRO A 62 -0.75 -0.91 28.64
C PRO A 62 0.11 -0.28 29.74
N ALA A 63 0.93 -1.07 30.47
CA ALA A 63 1.81 -0.56 31.52
C ALA A 63 3.03 0.23 31.00
N THR A 64 3.35 0.12 29.70
CA THR A 64 4.48 0.86 29.09
C THR A 64 4.25 2.37 28.96
N MET A 65 3.00 2.83 29.12
CA MET A 65 2.66 4.25 29.04
C MET A 65 3.25 5.08 30.20
N CYS A 66 3.49 4.45 31.36
CA CYS A 66 3.96 5.13 32.58
C CYS A 66 5.48 5.39 32.63
N SER A 67 6.24 4.95 31.61
CA SER A 67 7.71 5.03 31.62
C SER A 67 8.28 6.27 30.90
N PHE A 68 7.42 7.19 30.44
CA PHE A 68 7.84 8.43 29.76
C PHE A 68 7.83 9.68 30.66
N CYS A 69 7.77 9.49 31.98
CA CYS A 69 7.89 10.55 32.99
C CYS A 69 9.35 10.77 33.40
#